data_AF-A0A0C1ZUW4-F1
#
_entry.id   AF-A0A0C1ZUW4-F1
#
_cell.length_a   1.000
_cell.length_b   1.000
_cell.length_c   1.000
_cell.angle_alpha   90.00
_cell.angle_beta   90.00
_cell.angle_gamma   90.00
#
_symmetry.space_group_name_H-M   'P 1'
#
loop_
_entity.id
_entity.type
_entity.pdbx_description
1 polymer ?
#
loop_
_entity_poly.entity_id
_entity_poly.type
_entity_poly.pdbx_seq_one_letter_code
_entity_poly.pdbx_strand_id
1 'polypeptide(L)'
;MLTACPSEDPPVASETETDTGEPSCLDTDTPGPSIVISSNAEIEEFQLGECVPERITITDGVTDLTGLSNLREVGILEIRYAPQLTTLLGLGNLERVGTLIITGMNVMPTLIEFKQLTTVGSISITANSGLTDLGSFPALTSAKGLEISANDDLTDFSGFEALSSLTGSLQLVSSPIIENFTGFESLVSVGGDLLIEDNDALTSFDGLGVTSIGGDLKVLTNEKLSECLVMDYSEIVDVGGARILNGNKVALCD
;
A
#
# COMPACT_ATOMS: atom_id res chain seq x y z
N MET A 1 -2.31 13.34 68.10
CA MET A 1 -1.11 12.86 67.40
C MET A 1 -1.55 11.80 66.41
N LEU A 2 -1.51 12.12 65.13
CA LEU A 2 -1.22 11.21 64.02
C LEU A 2 -1.12 12.06 62.76
N THR A 3 -0.14 11.70 61.95
CA THR A 3 0.61 12.54 61.01
C THR A 3 0.22 12.16 59.58
N ALA A 4 0.24 13.16 58.70
CA ALA A 4 0.50 13.15 57.24
C ALA A 4 0.12 11.95 56.35
N CYS A 5 -0.60 12.24 55.25
CA CYS A 5 -0.03 12.27 53.88
C CYS A 5 -1.06 12.88 52.90
N PRO A 6 -0.72 13.89 52.08
CA PRO A 6 -1.38 14.09 50.79
C PRO A 6 -0.66 13.23 49.74
N SER A 7 -1.44 12.45 48.99
CA SER A 7 -0.98 11.75 47.78
C SER A 7 -0.76 12.77 46.68
N GLU A 8 0.50 13.06 46.34
CA GLU A 8 0.84 13.66 45.06
C GLU A 8 0.85 12.54 44.02
N ASP A 9 -0.13 12.55 43.11
CA ASP A 9 -0.05 11.79 41.88
C ASP A 9 1.15 12.31 41.06
N PRO A 10 2.00 11.44 40.49
CA PRO A 10 3.07 11.89 39.62
C PRO A 10 2.47 12.55 38.38
N PRO A 11 3.09 13.61 37.83
CA PRO A 11 2.58 14.24 36.63
C PRO A 11 2.62 13.22 35.50
N VAL A 12 1.46 13.00 34.89
CA VAL A 12 1.30 12.26 33.63
C VAL A 12 2.27 12.88 32.64
N ALA A 13 3.25 12.09 32.19
CA ALA A 13 4.10 12.47 31.09
C ALA A 13 3.19 12.66 29.88
N SER A 14 2.98 13.92 29.51
CA SER A 14 2.49 14.31 28.19
C SER A 14 3.34 13.57 27.17
N GLU A 15 2.70 12.73 26.36
CA GLU A 15 3.31 12.10 25.20
C GLU A 15 4.01 13.19 24.41
N THR A 16 5.33 13.02 24.25
CA THR A 16 6.12 13.84 23.37
C THR A 16 5.77 13.40 21.96
N GLU A 17 4.81 14.08 21.33
CA GLU A 17 4.77 14.19 19.87
C GLU A 17 6.10 14.81 19.44
N THR A 18 7.07 13.98 19.12
CA THR A 18 8.21 14.40 18.31
C THR A 18 7.85 14.16 16.86
N ASP A 19 6.82 14.86 16.38
CA ASP A 19 6.70 15.12 14.95
C ASP A 19 7.64 16.29 14.65
N THR A 20 8.87 15.96 14.30
CA THR A 20 9.84 16.93 13.77
C THR A 20 9.77 16.99 12.25
N GLY A 21 8.67 16.56 11.63
CA GLY A 21 8.41 16.78 10.22
C GLY A 21 8.18 18.26 9.94
N GLU A 22 8.71 18.75 8.82
CA GLU A 22 8.21 20.00 8.27
C GLU A 22 6.69 19.88 8.08
N PRO A 23 5.91 20.94 8.39
CA PRO A 23 4.46 20.90 8.29
C PRO A 23 4.05 20.49 6.87
N SER A 24 3.37 19.35 6.75
CA SER A 24 2.91 18.81 5.48
C SER A 24 1.62 19.52 5.12
N CYS A 25 1.41 19.77 3.83
CA CYS A 25 0.15 20.37 3.44
C CYS A 25 -1.03 19.38 3.50
N LEU A 26 -0.73 18.10 3.68
CA LEU A 26 -1.71 17.04 3.88
C LEU A 26 -2.33 17.09 5.29
N ASP A 27 -1.81 17.93 6.19
CA ASP A 27 -2.33 18.13 7.55
C ASP A 27 -3.61 19.01 7.57
N THR A 28 -4.15 19.38 6.41
CA THR A 28 -5.40 20.15 6.31
C THR A 28 -6.65 19.29 6.54
N ASP A 29 -7.51 19.73 7.46
CA ASP A 29 -8.81 19.09 7.71
C ASP A 29 -9.83 19.33 6.59
N THR A 30 -9.58 20.29 5.71
CA THR A 30 -10.49 20.65 4.62
C THR A 30 -9.74 20.75 3.29
N PRO A 31 -9.45 19.61 2.64
CA PRO A 31 -8.96 19.61 1.27
C PRO A 31 -9.96 20.35 0.36
N GLY A 32 -9.45 21.06 -0.64
CA GLY A 32 -10.26 21.64 -1.71
C GLY A 32 -10.99 20.60 -2.59
N PRO A 33 -11.64 21.06 -3.68
CA PRO A 33 -12.37 20.18 -4.58
C PRO A 33 -11.44 19.25 -5.37
N SER A 34 -11.92 18.06 -5.71
CA SER A 34 -11.18 17.13 -6.59
C SER A 34 -10.88 17.76 -7.95
N ILE A 35 -9.67 17.54 -8.43
CA ILE A 35 -9.16 17.95 -9.74
C ILE A 35 -9.18 16.73 -10.65
N VAL A 36 -9.84 16.83 -11.80
CA VAL A 36 -9.87 15.76 -12.81
C VAL A 36 -9.06 16.21 -14.01
N ILE A 37 -8.11 15.38 -14.43
CA ILE A 37 -7.22 15.61 -15.56
C ILE A 37 -7.47 14.51 -16.59
N SER A 38 -8.06 14.90 -17.70
CA SER A 38 -8.44 14.08 -18.85
C SER A 38 -7.66 14.43 -20.12
N SER A 39 -6.73 15.39 -20.06
CA SER A 39 -5.80 15.68 -21.15
C SER A 39 -4.50 16.30 -20.66
N ASN A 40 -3.44 16.18 -21.48
CA ASN A 40 -2.18 16.87 -21.22
C ASN A 40 -2.32 18.41 -21.18
N ALA A 41 -3.29 18.98 -21.90
CA ALA A 41 -3.51 20.43 -21.88
C ALA A 41 -4.02 20.91 -20.51
N GLU A 42 -4.83 20.10 -19.83
CA GLU A 42 -5.33 20.42 -18.48
C GLU A 42 -4.21 20.41 -17.44
N ILE A 43 -3.20 19.54 -17.58
CA ILE A 43 -2.01 19.55 -16.70
C ILE A 43 -1.32 20.92 -16.74
N GLU A 44 -1.13 21.47 -17.94
CA GLU A 44 -0.51 22.78 -18.15
C GLU A 44 -1.40 23.95 -17.68
N GLU A 45 -2.72 23.81 -17.83
CA GLU A 45 -3.70 24.83 -17.42
C GLU A 45 -3.83 24.95 -15.90
N PHE A 46 -3.83 23.83 -15.17
CA PHE A 46 -4.00 23.84 -13.72
C PHE A 46 -2.81 24.42 -12.97
N GLN A 47 -1.61 24.43 -13.56
CA GLN A 47 -0.38 24.96 -12.96
C GLN A 47 -0.19 24.48 -11.51
N LEU A 48 -0.33 23.17 -11.29
CA LEU A 48 -0.28 22.57 -9.96
C LEU A 48 1.08 22.87 -9.30
N GLY A 49 1.01 23.32 -8.04
CA GLY A 49 2.18 23.60 -7.23
C GLY A 49 2.88 22.35 -6.73
N GLU A 50 3.82 22.50 -5.80
CA GLU A 50 4.53 21.37 -5.19
C GLU A 50 3.64 20.56 -4.23
N CYS A 51 2.58 21.17 -3.73
CA CYS A 51 1.65 20.58 -2.79
C CYS A 51 0.21 20.74 -3.30
N VAL A 52 -0.54 19.63 -3.30
CA VAL A 52 -1.97 19.58 -3.64
C VAL A 52 -2.70 18.66 -2.63
N PRO A 53 -3.28 19.18 -1.53
CA PRO A 53 -3.96 18.34 -0.54
C PRO A 53 -5.24 17.69 -1.08
N GLU A 54 -5.74 18.15 -2.22
CA GLU A 54 -6.92 17.60 -2.90
C GLU A 54 -6.67 16.23 -3.52
N ARG A 55 -7.76 15.64 -4.03
CA ARG A 55 -7.68 14.52 -4.95
C ARG A 55 -7.35 15.03 -6.35
N ILE A 56 -6.31 14.45 -6.97
CA ILE A 56 -6.06 14.51 -8.41
C ILE A 56 -6.47 13.17 -9.01
N THR A 57 -7.39 13.20 -9.98
CA THR A 57 -7.80 12.02 -10.75
C THR A 57 -7.35 12.17 -12.20
N ILE A 58 -6.45 11.30 -12.65
CA ILE A 58 -5.96 11.20 -14.02
C ILE A 58 -6.79 10.12 -14.75
N THR A 59 -7.36 10.48 -15.90
CA THR A 59 -8.22 9.60 -16.70
C THR A 59 -7.70 9.44 -18.14
N ASP A 60 -8.50 8.77 -18.99
CA ASP A 60 -8.25 8.68 -20.43
C ASP A 60 -8.03 10.06 -21.07
N GLY A 61 -7.19 10.09 -22.10
CA GLY A 61 -6.75 11.29 -22.83
C GLY A 61 -5.43 11.91 -22.37
N VAL A 62 -4.88 11.46 -21.23
CA VAL A 62 -3.53 11.81 -20.77
C VAL A 62 -2.52 10.79 -21.29
N THR A 63 -1.45 11.28 -21.93
CA THR A 63 -0.39 10.44 -22.54
C THR A 63 0.97 10.56 -21.83
N ASP A 64 1.15 11.61 -21.02
CA ASP A 64 2.39 11.94 -20.33
C ASP A 64 2.10 12.70 -19.03
N LEU A 65 2.92 12.56 -18.00
CA LEU A 65 2.76 13.26 -16.72
C LEU A 65 3.91 14.22 -16.41
N THR A 66 4.82 14.50 -17.34
CA THR A 66 5.99 15.35 -17.07
C THR A 66 5.64 16.75 -16.57
N GLY A 67 4.48 17.31 -16.96
CA GLY A 67 3.96 18.57 -16.43
C GLY A 67 3.63 18.53 -14.92
N LEU A 68 3.54 17.35 -14.32
CA LEU A 68 3.35 17.14 -12.88
C LEU A 68 4.66 17.01 -12.10
N SER A 69 5.82 17.18 -12.74
CA SER A 69 7.15 17.01 -12.12
C SER A 69 7.47 17.94 -10.94
N ASN A 70 6.67 18.99 -10.74
CA ASN A 70 6.77 19.84 -9.57
C ASN A 70 6.09 19.26 -8.33
N LEU A 71 5.14 18.33 -8.46
CA LEU A 71 4.47 17.73 -7.31
C LEU A 71 5.47 17.03 -6.39
N ARG A 72 5.30 17.28 -5.08
CA ARG A 72 6.00 16.66 -3.95
C ARG A 72 5.01 16.01 -3.01
N GLU A 73 3.90 16.69 -2.73
CA GLU A 73 2.86 16.20 -1.83
C GLU A 73 1.49 16.21 -2.52
N VAL A 74 0.75 15.11 -2.38
CA VAL A 74 -0.63 15.02 -2.86
C VAL A 74 -1.53 14.26 -1.89
N GLY A 75 -2.74 14.77 -1.66
CA GLY A 75 -3.71 14.12 -0.78
C GLY A 75 -4.14 12.77 -1.33
N ILE A 76 -4.76 12.78 -2.51
CA ILE A 76 -5.12 11.53 -3.21
C ILE A 76 -4.67 11.64 -4.66
N LEU A 77 -3.87 10.68 -5.12
CA LEU A 77 -3.52 10.53 -6.53
C LEU A 77 -4.21 9.28 -7.07
N GLU A 78 -5.19 9.48 -7.94
CA GLU A 78 -5.94 8.40 -8.59
C GLU A 78 -5.62 8.39 -10.07
N ILE A 79 -5.03 7.30 -10.57
CA ILE A 79 -4.79 7.05 -12.00
C ILE A 79 -5.73 5.94 -12.40
N ARG A 80 -6.73 6.25 -13.25
CA ARG A 80 -7.77 5.29 -13.60
C ARG A 80 -8.04 5.25 -15.09
N TYR A 81 -8.19 4.05 -15.65
CA TYR A 81 -8.64 3.86 -17.03
C TYR A 81 -7.91 4.77 -18.03
N ALA A 82 -6.58 4.87 -17.93
CA ALA A 82 -5.75 5.72 -18.78
C ALA A 82 -4.91 4.86 -19.75
N PRO A 83 -5.52 4.25 -20.79
CA PRO A 83 -4.87 3.28 -21.66
C PRO A 83 -3.81 3.87 -22.59
N GLN A 84 -3.64 5.18 -22.63
CA GLN A 84 -2.58 5.84 -23.40
C GLN A 84 -1.37 6.19 -22.54
N LEU A 85 -1.51 6.09 -21.21
CA LEU A 85 -0.45 6.39 -20.26
C LEU A 85 0.39 5.13 -20.06
N THR A 86 1.49 5.03 -20.80
CA THR A 86 2.42 3.89 -20.76
C THR A 86 3.55 4.05 -19.75
N THR A 87 3.65 5.23 -19.14
CA THR A 87 4.66 5.59 -18.15
C THR A 87 4.10 6.61 -17.18
N LEU A 88 4.56 6.61 -15.94
CA LEU A 88 4.18 7.62 -14.94
C LEU A 88 5.21 8.77 -14.84
N LEU A 89 5.98 9.01 -15.92
CA LEU A 89 7.13 9.92 -15.89
C LEU A 89 6.64 11.32 -15.58
N GLY A 90 7.24 11.94 -14.57
CA GLY A 90 6.75 13.18 -13.97
C GLY A 90 6.26 13.01 -12.54
N LEU A 91 5.92 11.79 -12.09
CA LEU A 91 5.56 11.56 -10.67
C LEU A 91 6.75 11.18 -9.78
N GLY A 92 7.96 11.06 -10.34
CA GLY A 92 9.15 10.58 -9.61
C GLY A 92 9.70 11.52 -8.53
N ASN A 93 9.15 12.73 -8.40
CA ASN A 93 9.49 13.66 -7.33
C ASN A 93 8.50 13.65 -6.16
N LEU A 94 7.46 12.81 -6.20
CA LEU A 94 6.55 12.68 -5.06
C LEU A 94 7.29 12.14 -3.84
N GLU A 95 7.11 12.82 -2.72
CA GLU A 95 7.70 12.54 -1.42
C GLU A 95 6.65 11.99 -0.44
N ARG A 96 5.43 12.57 -0.48
CA ARG A 96 4.31 12.20 0.39
C ARG A 96 3.02 12.07 -0.40
N VAL A 97 2.31 10.96 -0.21
CA VAL A 97 0.98 10.74 -0.82
C VAL A 97 0.02 10.24 0.25
N GLY A 98 -1.11 10.93 0.45
CA GLY A 98 -2.13 10.44 1.40
C GLY A 98 -2.74 9.11 0.92
N THR A 99 -3.13 9.02 -0.35
CA THR A 99 -3.60 7.77 -0.96
C THR A 99 -3.23 7.70 -2.44
N LEU A 100 -2.58 6.61 -2.85
CA LEU A 100 -2.24 6.31 -4.24
C LEU A 100 -3.18 5.21 -4.74
N ILE A 101 -3.97 5.51 -5.78
CA ILE A 101 -4.88 4.57 -6.44
C ILE A 101 -4.45 4.42 -7.89
N ILE A 102 -4.21 3.20 -8.33
CA ILE A 102 -3.91 2.86 -9.72
C ILE A 102 -4.86 1.74 -10.14
N THR A 103 -5.78 2.05 -11.05
CA THR A 103 -6.84 1.09 -11.39
C THR A 103 -7.25 1.07 -12.85
N GLY A 104 -7.58 -0.12 -13.37
CA GLY A 104 -8.09 -0.25 -14.72
C GLY A 104 -7.06 0.07 -15.80
N MET A 105 -5.76 -0.09 -15.51
CA MET A 105 -4.68 0.12 -16.46
C MET A 105 -4.46 -1.15 -17.29
N ASN A 106 -4.62 -1.04 -18.61
CA ASN A 106 -4.59 -2.21 -19.51
C ASN A 106 -3.29 -2.35 -20.33
N VAL A 107 -2.38 -1.36 -20.28
CA VAL A 107 -1.24 -1.28 -21.22
C VAL A 107 0.11 -1.01 -20.56
N MET A 108 0.16 -0.83 -19.24
CA MET A 108 1.38 -0.35 -18.57
C MET A 108 2.15 -1.55 -18.00
N PRO A 109 3.19 -2.05 -18.69
CA PRO A 109 3.90 -3.24 -18.22
C PRO A 109 4.67 -2.98 -16.92
N THR A 110 5.07 -1.73 -16.65
CA THR A 110 5.92 -1.40 -15.51
C THR A 110 5.56 -0.04 -14.93
N LEU A 111 5.42 0.03 -13.61
CA LEU A 111 5.30 1.27 -12.85
C LEU A 111 6.65 2.00 -12.74
N ILE A 112 6.61 3.29 -12.44
CA ILE A 112 7.83 4.11 -12.27
C ILE A 112 8.54 3.85 -10.95
N GLU A 113 9.83 4.17 -10.94
CA GLU A 113 10.66 4.30 -9.74
C GLU A 113 10.23 5.55 -8.94
N PHE A 114 9.37 5.36 -7.92
CA PHE A 114 9.01 6.36 -6.92
C PHE A 114 10.15 6.55 -5.91
N LYS A 115 11.30 7.05 -6.39
CA LYS A 115 12.56 7.08 -5.63
C LYS A 115 12.50 7.92 -4.36
N GLN A 116 11.66 8.94 -4.35
CA GLN A 116 11.58 9.92 -3.26
C GLN A 116 10.39 9.67 -2.33
N LEU A 117 9.50 8.74 -2.69
CA LEU A 117 8.26 8.51 -1.95
C LEU A 117 8.58 7.78 -0.65
N THR A 118 8.53 8.51 0.46
CA THR A 118 8.90 8.02 1.80
C THR A 118 7.67 7.76 2.66
N THR A 119 6.61 8.54 2.45
CA THR A 119 5.39 8.49 3.25
C THR A 119 4.19 8.25 2.34
N VAL A 120 3.52 7.12 2.53
CA VAL A 120 2.23 6.87 1.90
C VAL A 120 1.21 6.47 2.94
N GLY A 121 0.02 7.08 2.91
CA GLY A 121 -1.11 6.56 3.66
C GLY A 121 -1.50 5.20 3.08
N SER A 122 -2.33 5.17 2.05
CA SER A 122 -2.77 3.90 1.46
C SER A 122 -2.37 3.76 -0.01
N ILE A 123 -1.99 2.56 -0.43
CA ILE A 123 -1.73 2.19 -1.82
C ILE A 123 -2.79 1.17 -2.24
N SER A 124 -3.46 1.43 -3.35
CA SER A 124 -4.46 0.55 -3.95
C SER A 124 -4.16 0.37 -5.43
N ILE A 125 -3.70 -0.83 -5.81
CA ILE A 125 -3.36 -1.19 -7.19
C ILE A 125 -4.32 -2.29 -7.62
N THR A 126 -5.38 -1.93 -8.34
CA THR A 126 -6.50 -2.84 -8.60
C THR A 126 -6.96 -2.91 -10.04
N ALA A 127 -7.35 -4.09 -10.53
CA ALA A 127 -7.91 -4.27 -11.87
C ALA A 127 -6.98 -3.79 -13.01
N ASN A 128 -5.67 -3.98 -12.89
CA ASN A 128 -4.71 -3.60 -13.93
C ASN A 128 -4.26 -4.86 -14.69
N SER A 129 -5.02 -5.24 -15.72
CA SER A 129 -4.86 -6.53 -16.40
C SER A 129 -3.51 -6.69 -17.13
N GLY A 130 -2.84 -5.60 -17.50
CA GLY A 130 -1.55 -5.63 -18.21
C GLY A 130 -0.36 -5.20 -17.35
N LEU A 131 -0.54 -5.07 -16.04
CA LEU A 131 0.51 -4.68 -15.11
C LEU A 131 1.35 -5.90 -14.72
N THR A 132 2.59 -5.95 -15.21
CA THR A 132 3.51 -7.06 -14.89
C THR A 132 4.44 -6.76 -13.72
N ASP A 133 4.63 -5.48 -13.37
CA ASP A 133 5.63 -5.02 -12.40
C ASP A 133 5.12 -3.77 -11.63
N LEU A 134 5.24 -3.77 -10.30
CA LEU A 134 4.76 -2.70 -9.40
C LEU A 134 5.66 -1.46 -9.36
N GLY A 135 6.76 -1.47 -10.09
CA GLY A 135 7.74 -0.41 -10.13
C GLY A 135 8.71 -0.54 -8.96
N SER A 136 9.18 0.59 -8.43
CA SER A 136 10.10 0.56 -7.29
C SER A 136 9.81 1.68 -6.31
N PHE A 137 9.68 1.33 -5.03
CA PHE A 137 9.47 2.23 -3.89
C PHE A 137 10.65 2.13 -2.92
N PRO A 138 11.89 2.45 -3.34
CA PRO A 138 13.10 2.11 -2.58
C PRO A 138 13.23 2.86 -1.25
N ALA A 139 12.49 3.96 -1.08
CA ALA A 139 12.47 4.77 0.13
C ALA A 139 11.23 4.54 1.02
N LEU A 140 10.26 3.74 0.56
CA LEU A 140 9.00 3.50 1.26
C LEU A 140 9.19 2.41 2.30
N THR A 141 9.44 2.82 3.54
CA THR A 141 9.68 1.88 4.66
C THR A 141 8.43 1.58 5.47
N SER A 142 7.40 2.41 5.37
CA SER A 142 6.11 2.20 6.03
C SER A 142 4.96 2.79 5.22
N ALA A 143 3.77 2.19 5.35
CA ALA A 143 2.52 2.77 4.87
C ALA A 143 1.37 2.46 5.84
N LYS A 144 0.21 3.09 5.65
CA LYS A 144 -1.02 2.73 6.38
C LYS A 144 -1.68 1.48 5.80
N GLY A 145 -1.76 1.32 4.49
CA GLY A 145 -2.38 0.12 3.95
C GLY A 145 -1.96 -0.16 2.53
N LEU A 146 -1.99 -1.43 2.16
CA LEU A 146 -1.65 -1.90 0.83
C LEU A 146 -2.71 -2.87 0.35
N GLU A 147 -3.32 -2.54 -0.79
CA GLU A 147 -4.28 -3.38 -1.50
C GLU A 147 -3.75 -3.64 -2.92
N ILE A 148 -3.57 -4.90 -3.24
CA ILE A 148 -3.21 -5.37 -4.59
C ILE A 148 -4.26 -6.40 -4.98
N SER A 149 -5.06 -6.09 -6.01
CA SER A 149 -6.12 -6.99 -6.41
C SER A 149 -6.42 -7.02 -7.91
N ALA A 150 -6.79 -8.17 -8.46
CA ALA A 150 -7.22 -8.31 -9.85
C ALA A 150 -6.18 -7.74 -10.85
N ASN A 151 -4.90 -8.01 -10.59
CA ASN A 151 -3.81 -7.70 -11.52
C ASN A 151 -3.36 -9.01 -12.17
N ASP A 152 -4.01 -9.37 -13.28
CA ASP A 152 -3.94 -10.70 -13.90
C ASP A 152 -2.52 -11.10 -14.35
N ASP A 153 -1.73 -10.12 -14.78
CA ASP A 153 -0.39 -10.31 -15.34
C ASP A 153 0.75 -9.99 -14.34
N LEU A 154 0.43 -9.67 -13.08
CA LEU A 154 1.43 -9.31 -12.07
C LEU A 154 2.17 -10.56 -11.55
N THR A 155 3.50 -10.60 -11.65
CA THR A 155 4.28 -11.81 -11.34
C THR A 155 4.76 -11.92 -9.91
N ASP A 156 4.99 -10.79 -9.24
CA ASP A 156 5.51 -10.71 -7.88
C ASP A 156 5.23 -9.34 -7.26
N PHE A 157 5.75 -9.08 -6.07
CA PHE A 157 5.61 -7.82 -5.34
C PHE A 157 6.91 -7.01 -5.31
N SER A 158 7.84 -7.26 -6.24
CA SER A 158 9.07 -6.48 -6.38
C SER A 158 8.71 -5.01 -6.51
N GLY A 159 9.51 -4.17 -5.86
CA GLY A 159 9.26 -2.76 -5.66
C GLY A 159 8.92 -2.38 -4.21
N PHE A 160 8.52 -3.34 -3.37
CA PHE A 160 8.25 -3.12 -1.94
C PHE A 160 9.35 -3.67 -1.01
N GLU A 161 10.57 -3.91 -1.51
CA GLU A 161 11.65 -4.56 -0.77
C GLU A 161 12.09 -3.76 0.47
N ALA A 162 11.84 -2.45 0.49
CA ALA A 162 12.12 -1.57 1.62
C ALA A 162 10.97 -1.50 2.65
N LEU A 163 9.77 -1.95 2.29
CA LEU A 163 8.57 -1.83 3.11
C LEU A 163 8.68 -2.75 4.31
N SER A 164 8.72 -2.17 5.50
CA SER A 164 8.97 -2.90 6.76
C SER A 164 7.75 -3.02 7.68
N SER A 165 6.79 -2.11 7.52
CA SER A 165 5.59 -2.07 8.35
C SER A 165 4.39 -1.47 7.63
N LEU A 166 3.22 -2.01 7.94
CA LEU A 166 1.92 -1.42 7.62
C LEU A 166 1.22 -1.11 8.94
N THR A 167 0.75 0.13 9.13
CA THR A 167 0.01 0.49 10.37
C THR A 167 -1.46 0.06 10.32
N GLY A 168 -1.99 -0.20 9.13
CA GLY A 168 -3.30 -0.79 8.86
C GLY A 168 -3.14 -2.13 8.13
N SER A 169 -4.01 -2.41 7.15
CA SER A 169 -4.17 -3.75 6.57
C SER A 169 -3.34 -3.99 5.30
N LEU A 170 -3.05 -5.27 5.06
CA LEU A 170 -2.54 -5.80 3.80
C LEU A 170 -3.61 -6.69 3.14
N GLN A 171 -3.97 -6.40 1.89
CA GLN A 171 -4.94 -7.15 1.12
C GLN A 171 -4.33 -7.58 -0.22
N LEU A 172 -4.27 -8.88 -0.46
CA LEU A 172 -3.72 -9.51 -1.66
C LEU A 172 -4.79 -10.45 -2.22
N VAL A 173 -5.52 -10.00 -3.24
CA VAL A 173 -6.79 -10.64 -3.65
C VAL A 173 -6.87 -10.86 -5.15
N SER A 174 -7.18 -12.06 -5.62
CA SER A 174 -7.40 -12.35 -7.05
C SER A 174 -6.20 -11.95 -7.94
N SER A 175 -4.99 -12.36 -7.55
CA SER A 175 -3.77 -12.27 -8.38
C SER A 175 -3.39 -13.66 -8.90
N PRO A 176 -3.90 -14.08 -10.08
CA PRO A 176 -3.98 -15.49 -10.47
C PRO A 176 -2.64 -16.14 -10.83
N ILE A 177 -1.57 -15.38 -11.05
CA ILE A 177 -0.26 -15.91 -11.46
C ILE A 177 0.85 -15.75 -10.40
N ILE A 178 0.58 -15.07 -9.29
CA ILE A 178 1.56 -14.89 -8.21
C ILE A 178 1.76 -16.22 -7.47
N GLU A 179 3.01 -16.69 -7.37
CA GLU A 179 3.34 -17.98 -6.77
C GLU A 179 3.81 -17.90 -5.31
N ASN A 180 4.26 -16.72 -4.88
CA ASN A 180 4.84 -16.44 -3.57
C ASN A 180 4.80 -14.93 -3.27
N PHE A 181 5.43 -14.48 -2.18
CA PHE A 181 5.43 -13.09 -1.74
C PHE A 181 6.78 -12.38 -1.95
N THR A 182 7.54 -12.78 -2.99
CA THR A 182 8.80 -12.12 -3.35
C THR A 182 8.56 -10.61 -3.50
N GLY A 183 9.41 -9.81 -2.84
CA GLY A 183 9.27 -8.35 -2.73
C GLY A 183 8.77 -7.85 -1.37
N PHE A 184 8.23 -8.73 -0.50
CA PHE A 184 7.82 -8.38 0.86
C PHE A 184 8.75 -8.93 1.96
N GLU A 185 10.01 -9.22 1.62
CA GLU A 185 10.95 -9.89 2.55
C GLU A 185 11.22 -9.05 3.81
N SER A 186 11.16 -7.72 3.67
CA SER A 186 11.38 -6.78 4.77
C SER A 186 10.13 -6.52 5.60
N LEU A 187 8.94 -6.89 5.13
CA LEU A 187 7.67 -6.53 5.77
C LEU A 187 7.48 -7.38 7.04
N VAL A 188 7.72 -6.78 8.22
CA VAL A 188 7.69 -7.50 9.50
C VAL A 188 6.33 -7.45 10.19
N SER A 189 5.58 -6.35 10.01
CA SER A 189 4.36 -6.09 10.79
C SER A 189 3.22 -5.50 9.96
N VAL A 190 2.00 -5.96 10.26
CA VAL A 190 0.74 -5.44 9.74
C VAL A 190 -0.15 -5.08 10.94
N GLY A 191 -0.45 -3.80 11.13
CA GLY A 191 -1.20 -3.31 12.29
C GLY A 191 -2.69 -3.64 12.23
N GLY A 192 -3.23 -3.82 11.02
CA GLY A 192 -4.61 -4.24 10.76
C GLY A 192 -4.70 -5.71 10.36
N ASP A 193 -5.61 -6.00 9.43
CA ASP A 193 -5.86 -7.35 8.92
C ASP A 193 -4.82 -7.73 7.85
N LEU A 194 -4.47 -9.02 7.79
CA LEU A 194 -3.82 -9.63 6.63
C LEU A 194 -4.84 -10.50 5.90
N LEU A 195 -5.19 -10.12 4.67
CA LEU A 195 -6.07 -10.87 3.77
C LEU A 195 -5.28 -11.38 2.55
N ILE A 196 -5.28 -12.70 2.38
CA ILE A 196 -4.73 -13.39 1.22
C ILE A 196 -5.86 -14.26 0.66
N GLU A 197 -6.46 -13.83 -0.44
CA GLU A 197 -7.66 -14.47 -0.98
C GLU A 197 -7.60 -14.69 -2.49
N ASP A 198 -8.08 -15.84 -2.97
CA ASP A 198 -8.32 -16.08 -4.40
C ASP A 198 -7.05 -15.96 -5.28
N ASN A 199 -5.87 -16.33 -4.74
CA ASN A 199 -4.61 -16.32 -5.49
C ASN A 199 -4.30 -17.75 -6.00
N ASP A 200 -4.86 -18.11 -7.14
CA ASP A 200 -4.85 -19.48 -7.69
C ASP A 200 -3.46 -20.09 -7.95
N ALA A 201 -2.44 -19.27 -8.21
CA ALA A 201 -1.06 -19.74 -8.40
C ALA A 201 -0.25 -19.82 -7.11
N LEU A 202 -0.74 -19.26 -6.00
CA LEU A 202 0.03 -19.13 -4.77
C LEU A 202 0.32 -20.51 -4.18
N THR A 203 1.60 -20.80 -3.92
CA THR A 203 2.04 -22.13 -3.44
C THR A 203 2.80 -22.10 -2.12
N SER A 204 3.28 -20.92 -1.69
CA SER A 204 4.12 -20.78 -0.51
C SER A 204 3.96 -19.42 0.16
N PHE A 205 4.46 -19.29 1.38
CA PHE A 205 4.66 -18.02 2.09
C PHE A 205 6.07 -17.45 1.90
N ASP A 206 6.86 -18.01 0.99
CA ASP A 206 8.22 -17.54 0.73
C ASP A 206 8.18 -16.07 0.32
N GLY A 207 9.09 -15.27 0.86
CA GLY A 207 9.12 -13.83 0.67
C GLY A 207 8.23 -13.03 1.64
N LEU A 208 7.33 -13.65 2.40
CA LEU A 208 6.49 -12.94 3.38
C LEU A 208 7.18 -12.89 4.74
N GLY A 209 7.82 -11.77 5.07
CA GLY A 209 8.54 -11.58 6.34
C GLY A 209 7.67 -11.30 7.57
N VAL A 210 6.34 -11.35 7.45
CA VAL A 210 5.42 -10.88 8.48
C VAL A 210 5.45 -11.80 9.70
N THR A 211 5.63 -11.21 10.88
CA THR A 211 5.66 -11.93 12.16
C THR A 211 4.61 -11.44 13.16
N SER A 212 3.99 -10.29 12.89
CA SER A 212 2.95 -9.69 13.75
C SER A 212 1.82 -9.11 12.91
N ILE A 213 0.59 -9.49 13.26
CA ILE A 213 -0.67 -9.02 12.68
C ILE A 213 -1.55 -8.51 13.82
N GLY A 214 -1.90 -7.22 13.81
CA GLY A 214 -2.71 -6.62 14.87
C GLY A 214 -4.20 -7.00 14.79
N GLY A 215 -4.70 -7.26 13.58
CA GLY A 215 -6.08 -7.67 13.31
C GLY A 215 -6.21 -9.16 12.99
N ASP A 216 -7.12 -9.49 12.07
CA ASP A 216 -7.39 -10.85 11.64
C ASP A 216 -6.34 -11.34 10.62
N LEU A 217 -6.02 -12.64 10.69
CA LEU A 217 -5.35 -13.38 9.61
C LEU A 217 -6.40 -14.14 8.80
N LYS A 218 -6.56 -13.79 7.53
CA LYS A 218 -7.51 -14.40 6.59
C LYS A 218 -6.74 -14.96 5.40
N VAL A 219 -6.71 -16.29 5.28
CA VAL A 219 -6.10 -17.01 4.15
C VAL A 219 -7.18 -17.89 3.52
N LEU A 220 -7.76 -17.39 2.43
CA LEU A 220 -9.02 -17.88 1.89
C LEU A 220 -8.89 -18.29 0.42
N THR A 221 -9.43 -19.44 0.06
CA THR A 221 -9.65 -19.77 -1.36
C THR A 221 -8.37 -19.72 -2.22
N ASN A 222 -7.22 -20.16 -1.70
CA ASN A 222 -5.98 -20.24 -2.49
C ASN A 222 -5.76 -21.70 -2.93
N GLU A 223 -6.26 -22.06 -4.12
CA GLU A 223 -6.43 -23.47 -4.55
C GLU A 223 -5.13 -24.29 -4.63
N LYS A 224 -3.96 -23.63 -4.73
CA LYS A 224 -2.66 -24.31 -4.77
C LYS A 224 -1.86 -24.21 -3.46
N LEU A 225 -2.24 -23.34 -2.54
CA LEU A 225 -1.55 -23.14 -1.28
C LEU A 225 -1.94 -24.24 -0.30
N SER A 226 -0.96 -25.02 0.18
CA SER A 226 -1.23 -26.15 1.09
C SER A 226 -1.82 -25.69 2.42
N GLU A 227 -2.93 -26.29 2.86
CA GLU A 227 -3.51 -26.04 4.19
C GLU A 227 -2.50 -26.28 5.33
N CYS A 228 -1.55 -27.20 5.17
CA CYS A 228 -0.49 -27.43 6.16
C CYS A 228 0.44 -26.22 6.28
N LEU A 229 0.85 -25.63 5.15
CA LEU A 229 1.68 -24.42 5.15
C LEU A 229 0.93 -23.24 5.77
N VAL A 230 -0.38 -23.15 5.51
CA VAL A 230 -1.24 -22.12 6.11
C VAL A 230 -1.33 -22.28 7.63
N MET A 231 -1.50 -23.51 8.12
CA MET A 231 -1.50 -23.79 9.56
C MET A 231 -0.14 -23.45 10.18
N ASP A 232 0.96 -23.97 9.63
CA ASP A 232 2.32 -23.71 10.13
C ASP A 232 2.62 -22.22 10.20
N TYR A 233 2.30 -21.48 9.13
CA TYR A 233 2.46 -20.03 9.10
C TYR A 233 1.60 -19.34 10.18
N SER A 234 0.34 -19.76 10.37
CA SER A 234 -0.56 -19.18 11.37
C SER A 234 -0.14 -19.42 12.82
N GLU A 235 0.71 -20.42 13.08
CA GLU A 235 1.26 -20.74 14.40
C GLU A 235 2.50 -19.93 14.75
N ILE A 236 3.31 -19.55 13.75
CA ILE A 236 4.54 -18.77 13.96
C ILE A 236 4.31 -17.25 13.99
N VAL A 237 3.19 -16.78 13.43
CA VAL A 237 2.83 -15.36 13.40
C VAL A 237 1.97 -15.00 14.62
N ASP A 238 2.32 -13.89 15.28
CA ASP A 238 1.48 -13.30 16.32
C ASP A 238 0.25 -12.64 15.68
N VAL A 239 -0.95 -13.08 16.06
CA VAL A 239 -2.21 -12.60 15.48
C VAL A 239 -3.10 -12.10 16.62
N GLY A 240 -3.40 -10.80 16.60
CA GLY A 240 -4.23 -10.14 17.60
C GLY A 240 -5.73 -10.47 17.46
N GLY A 241 -6.19 -10.77 16.25
CA GLY A 241 -7.57 -11.10 15.92
C GLY A 241 -7.84 -12.58 15.65
N ALA A 242 -8.82 -12.84 14.79
CA ALA A 242 -9.22 -14.19 14.39
C ALA A 242 -8.28 -14.77 13.31
N ARG A 243 -8.16 -16.10 13.30
CA ARG A 243 -7.55 -16.87 12.21
C ARG A 243 -8.65 -17.53 11.38
N ILE A 244 -8.75 -17.18 10.10
CA ILE A 244 -9.77 -17.69 9.17
C ILE A 244 -9.05 -18.31 7.97
N LEU A 245 -8.94 -19.64 7.94
CA LEU A 245 -8.02 -20.38 7.08
C LEU A 245 -8.78 -21.44 6.26
N ASN A 246 -9.60 -21.02 5.29
CA ASN A 246 -10.55 -21.93 4.61
C ASN A 246 -10.37 -21.92 3.10
N GLY A 247 -10.70 -23.02 2.42
CA GLY A 247 -10.71 -23.08 0.95
C GLY A 247 -9.32 -23.13 0.31
N ASN A 248 -8.28 -23.47 1.08
CA ASN A 248 -6.94 -23.68 0.54
C ASN A 248 -6.78 -25.15 0.08
N LYS A 249 -5.63 -25.50 -0.50
CA LYS A 249 -5.37 -26.85 -1.01
C LYS A 249 -5.31 -27.88 0.13
N VAL A 250 -6.29 -28.77 0.15
CA VAL A 250 -6.30 -29.92 1.08
C VAL A 250 -5.04 -30.78 0.86
N ALA A 251 -4.27 -30.97 1.92
CA ALA A 251 -3.09 -31.80 1.96
C ALA A 251 -3.06 -32.64 3.24
N LEU A 252 -2.40 -33.80 3.20
CA LEU A 252 -2.08 -34.54 4.42
C LEU A 252 -0.85 -33.88 5.07
N CYS A 253 -1.01 -33.38 6.29
CA CYS A 253 0.08 -32.80 7.06
C CYS A 253 0.76 -33.91 7.86
N ASP A 254 2.08 -34.04 7.69
CA ASP A 254 2.93 -35.02 8.38
C ASP A 254 3.66 -34.40 9.58
#